data_AF-A0A260PT70-F1
#
_entry.id   AF-A0A260PT70-F1
#
_cell.length_a   1.000
_cell.length_b   1.000
_cell.length_c   1.000
_cell.angle_alpha   90.00
_cell.angle_beta   90.00
_cell.angle_gamma   90.00
#
_symmetry.space_group_name_H-M   'P 1'
#
loop_
_entity.id
_entity.type
_entity.pdbx_description
1 polymer ?
#
loop_
_entity_poly.entity_id
_entity_poly.type
_entity_poly.pdbx_seq_one_letter_code
_entity_poly.pdbx_strand_id
1 'polypeptide(L)'
;MMVLASRTAVLSPPARFVWKALMRPDVHPCNRGFAWPVMFEDATLPRVVESSEFDRVVWSSPWPTVPDILLQFDLRPETRLRWTLLAHAPAPSERTIEWLRDQVSHLVNVDLRQALGY
;
A
#
# COMPACT_ATOMS: atom_id res chain seq x y z
N MET A 1 -9.36 -5.63 -15.38
CA MET A 1 -8.56 -4.86 -14.41
C MET A 1 -7.39 -4.24 -15.14
N MET A 2 -7.16 -2.93 -14.99
CA MET A 2 -6.07 -2.19 -15.64
C MET A 2 -5.04 -1.75 -14.60
N VAL A 3 -3.78 -1.61 -15.01
CA VAL A 3 -2.71 -1.04 -14.18
C VAL A 3 -2.64 0.46 -14.42
N LEU A 4 -2.83 1.25 -13.36
CA LEU A 4 -2.73 2.71 -13.42
C LEU A 4 -1.30 3.20 -13.18
N ALA A 5 -0.61 2.58 -12.22
CA ALA A 5 0.78 2.87 -11.91
C ALA A 5 1.43 1.69 -11.19
N SER A 6 2.75 1.55 -11.34
CA SER A 6 3.54 0.58 -10.59
C SER A 6 4.91 1.15 -10.31
N ARG A 7 5.45 0.90 -9.11
CA ARG A 7 6.81 1.25 -8.75
C ARG A 7 7.39 0.22 -7.79
N THR A 8 8.71 0.04 -7.87
CA THR A 8 9.45 -0.83 -6.96
C THR A 8 10.27 0.03 -6.01
N ALA A 9 10.20 -0.27 -4.72
CA ALA A 9 11.03 0.29 -3.68
C ALA A 9 11.91 -0.81 -3.06
N VAL A 10 13.15 -0.47 -2.74
CA VAL A 10 14.03 -1.34 -1.96
C VAL A 10 13.90 -0.94 -0.50
N LEU A 11 13.38 -1.85 0.32
CA LEU A 11 13.26 -1.67 1.77
C LEU A 11 14.47 -2.34 2.44
N SER A 12 14.91 -1.87 3.58
CA SER A 12 15.94 -2.55 4.38
C SER A 12 15.45 -3.85 5.07
N PRO A 13 14.22 -3.92 5.60
CA PRO A 13 13.76 -5.12 6.33
C PRO A 13 13.45 -6.31 5.41
N PRO A 14 13.61 -7.55 5.91
CA PRO A 14 13.17 -8.76 5.22
C PRO A 14 11.68 -8.73 4.85
N ALA A 15 11.35 -9.29 3.68
CA ALA A 15 9.99 -9.32 3.13
C ALA A 15 8.92 -9.83 4.12
N ARG A 16 9.27 -10.77 5.00
CA ARG A 16 8.37 -11.27 6.06
C ARG A 16 7.88 -10.21 7.05
N PHE A 17 8.72 -9.22 7.38
CA PHE A 17 8.34 -8.15 8.30
C PHE A 17 7.43 -7.14 7.59
N VAL A 18 7.78 -6.82 6.34
CA VAL A 18 6.94 -5.98 5.47
C VAL A 18 5.57 -6.62 5.27
N TRP A 19 5.51 -7.92 4.97
CA TRP A 19 4.26 -8.65 4.81
C TRP A 19 3.38 -8.57 6.07
N LYS A 20 3.97 -8.84 7.25
CA LYS A 20 3.24 -8.76 8.53
C LYS A 20 2.69 -7.35 8.81
N ALA A 21 3.46 -6.32 8.47
CA ALA A 21 3.02 -4.93 8.58
C ALA A 21 1.84 -4.63 7.65
N LEU A 22 1.90 -5.09 6.39
CA LEU A 22 0.85 -4.89 5.40
C LEU A 22 -0.43 -5.71 5.68
N MET A 23 -0.32 -6.86 6.34
CA MET A 23 -1.46 -7.69 6.73
C MET A 23 -2.30 -7.08 7.86
N ARG A 24 -1.79 -6.06 8.54
CA ARG A 24 -2.48 -5.35 9.63
C ARG A 24 -2.65 -3.87 9.29
N PRO A 25 -3.51 -3.53 8.31
CA PRO A 25 -3.81 -2.14 7.96
C PRO A 25 -4.47 -1.37 9.10
N ASP A 26 -4.96 -2.06 10.13
CA ASP A 26 -5.55 -1.53 11.35
C ASP A 26 -4.53 -1.07 12.39
N VAL A 27 -3.28 -1.55 12.33
CA VAL A 27 -2.28 -1.27 13.37
C VAL A 27 -0.91 -1.00 12.76
N HIS A 28 -0.35 0.16 13.07
CA HIS A 28 1.02 0.51 12.72
C HIS A 28 2.03 -0.24 13.62
N PRO A 29 3.02 -0.96 13.07
CA PRO A 29 3.92 -1.81 13.85
C PRO A 29 4.78 -1.06 14.88
N CYS A 30 5.10 0.21 14.66
CA CYS A 30 5.82 1.05 15.63
C CYS A 30 4.92 1.97 16.49
N ASN A 31 3.61 2.07 16.22
CA ASN A 31 2.75 3.04 16.94
C ASN A 31 1.54 2.36 17.58
N ARG A 32 1.52 2.45 18.93
CA ARG A 32 0.59 1.86 19.90
C ARG A 32 -0.90 2.23 19.67
N GLY A 33 -1.51 1.82 18.56
CA GLY A 33 -2.94 1.96 18.30
C GLY A 33 -3.36 2.91 17.16
N PHE A 34 -2.44 3.37 16.29
CA PHE A 34 -2.81 4.13 15.09
C PHE A 34 -2.89 3.22 13.86
N ALA A 35 -3.98 3.33 13.10
CA ALA A 35 -4.13 2.64 11.83
C ALA A 35 -3.39 3.40 10.72
N TRP A 36 -2.74 2.69 9.80
CA TRP A 36 -2.18 3.24 8.56
C TRP A 36 -3.10 4.26 7.83
N PRO A 37 -4.42 4.03 7.71
CA PRO A 37 -5.37 4.99 7.12
C PRO A 37 -5.50 6.33 7.85
N VAL A 38 -5.16 6.46 9.14
CA VAL A 38 -5.19 7.79 9.82
C VAL A 38 -4.20 8.77 9.16
N MET A 39 -3.26 8.26 8.36
CA MET A 39 -2.22 9.05 7.70
C MET A 39 -2.63 9.63 6.35
N PHE A 40 -3.71 9.15 5.72
CA PHE A 40 -4.32 9.89 4.62
C PHE A 40 -5.47 10.72 5.21
N GLU A 41 -5.48 12.04 4.99
CA GLU A 41 -6.62 12.88 5.38
C GLU A 41 -7.90 12.26 4.80
N ASP A 42 -8.88 12.00 5.67
CA ASP A 42 -10.15 11.33 5.36
C ASP A 42 -10.05 9.89 4.82
N ALA A 43 -8.95 9.14 5.04
CA ALA A 43 -8.87 7.78 4.54
C ALA A 43 -9.81 6.79 5.24
N THR A 44 -10.29 5.85 4.43
CA THR A 44 -10.97 4.65 4.91
C THR A 44 -9.96 3.56 5.20
N LEU A 45 -10.20 2.76 6.24
CA LEU A 45 -9.34 1.64 6.58
C LEU A 45 -9.34 0.60 5.46
N PRO A 46 -8.20 0.38 4.76
CA PRO A 46 -8.17 -0.57 3.68
C PRO A 46 -8.31 -1.98 4.26
N ARG A 47 -9.06 -2.82 3.54
CA ARG A 47 -9.24 -4.24 3.88
C ARG A 47 -8.30 -5.06 3.01
N VAL A 48 -7.72 -6.11 3.59
CA VAL A 48 -6.97 -7.10 2.80
C VAL A 48 -7.97 -7.91 1.99
N VAL A 49 -7.99 -7.71 0.68
CA VAL A 49 -8.87 -8.40 -0.27
C VAL A 49 -8.29 -9.75 -0.66
N GLU A 50 -6.97 -9.81 -0.84
CA GLU A 50 -6.22 -11.02 -1.19
C GLU A 50 -4.84 -10.96 -0.52
N SER A 51 -4.31 -12.12 -0.15
CA SER A 51 -2.93 -12.21 0.34
C SER A 51 -2.33 -13.57 0.00
N SER A 52 -1.05 -13.56 -0.37
CA SER A 52 -0.21 -14.75 -0.46
C SER A 52 0.94 -14.58 0.54
N GLU A 53 1.19 -15.59 1.34
CA GLU A 53 2.16 -15.51 2.43
C GLU A 53 3.55 -15.12 1.89
N PHE A 54 4.09 -14.00 2.40
CA PHE A 54 5.38 -13.41 2.02
C PHE A 54 5.57 -12.97 0.56
N ASP A 55 4.59 -13.21 -0.31
CA ASP A 55 4.67 -12.90 -1.73
C ASP A 55 3.80 -11.71 -2.13
N ARG A 56 2.59 -11.59 -1.56
CA ARG A 56 1.61 -10.60 -2.01
C ARG A 56 0.63 -10.19 -0.92
N VAL A 57 0.25 -8.92 -0.94
CA VAL A 57 -0.91 -8.40 -0.21
C VAL A 57 -1.68 -7.45 -1.13
N VAL A 58 -3.00 -7.59 -1.23
CA VAL A 58 -3.87 -6.69 -1.98
C VAL A 58 -4.81 -6.00 -1.01
N TRP A 59 -4.77 -4.68 -1.03
CA TRP A 59 -5.66 -3.82 -0.27
C TRP A 59 -6.80 -3.31 -1.12
N SER A 60 -7.99 -3.19 -0.51
CA SER A 60 -9.06 -2.34 -1.02
C SER A 60 -8.61 -0.88 -1.02
N SER A 61 -9.32 -0.03 -1.75
CA SER A 61 -8.99 1.39 -1.79
C SER A 61 -8.99 2.00 -0.38
N PRO A 62 -7.88 2.61 0.06
CA PRO A 62 -7.87 3.42 1.28
C PRO A 62 -8.49 4.81 1.06
N TRP A 63 -8.77 5.22 -0.19
CA TRP A 63 -9.24 6.56 -0.51
C TRP A 63 -10.75 6.58 -0.82
N PRO A 64 -11.57 7.32 -0.06
CA PRO A 64 -13.01 7.41 -0.31
C PRO A 64 -13.38 8.00 -1.67
N THR A 65 -12.52 8.86 -2.22
CA THR A 65 -12.72 9.51 -3.51
C THR A 65 -12.57 8.56 -4.69
N VAL A 66 -11.89 7.42 -4.51
CA VAL A 66 -11.67 6.40 -5.55
C VAL A 66 -11.84 4.99 -4.96
N PRO A 67 -13.06 4.61 -4.55
CA PRO A 67 -13.29 3.36 -3.81
C PRO A 67 -13.01 2.09 -4.63
N ASP A 68 -13.04 2.19 -5.96
CA ASP A 68 -12.88 1.06 -6.89
C ASP A 68 -11.42 0.71 -7.22
N ILE A 69 -10.47 1.39 -6.57
CA ILE A 69 -9.03 1.15 -6.73
C ILE A 69 -8.58 0.02 -5.81
N LEU A 70 -7.74 -0.86 -6.35
CA LEU A 70 -7.03 -1.87 -5.57
C LEU A 70 -5.56 -1.52 -5.52
N LEU A 71 -4.97 -1.64 -4.34
CA LEU A 71 -3.55 -1.43 -4.13
C LEU A 71 -2.88 -2.78 -3.88
N GLN A 72 -2.14 -3.26 -4.88
CA GLN A 72 -1.42 -4.52 -4.80
C GLN A 72 0.03 -4.28 -4.40
N PHE A 73 0.48 -5.01 -3.40
CA PHE A 73 1.85 -5.09 -2.94
C PHE A 73 2.41 -6.47 -3.29
N ASP A 74 3.33 -6.54 -4.24
CA ASP A 74 4.13 -7.73 -4.51
C ASP A 74 5.46 -7.62 -3.77
N LEU A 75 5.70 -8.55 -2.85
CA LEU A 75 6.96 -8.71 -2.15
C LEU A 75 7.84 -9.63 -2.97
N ARG A 76 9.10 -9.23 -3.13
CA ARG A 76 10.10 -10.03 -3.83
C ARG A 76 11.23 -10.37 -2.86
N PRO A 77 12.00 -11.45 -3.17
CA PRO A 77 13.27 -11.70 -2.50
C PRO A 77 14.16 -10.45 -2.53
N GLU A 78 15.14 -10.38 -1.63
CA GLU A 78 16.07 -9.23 -1.53
C GLU A 78 15.39 -7.91 -1.16
N THR A 79 14.37 -7.96 -0.29
CA THR A 79 13.77 -6.78 0.35
C THR A 79 13.13 -5.76 -0.60
N ARG A 80 12.79 -6.20 -1.82
CA ARG A 80 12.09 -5.36 -2.81
C ARG A 80 10.59 -5.47 -2.62
N LEU A 81 9.94 -4.32 -2.53
CA LEU A 81 8.48 -4.20 -2.55
C LEU A 81 8.05 -3.49 -3.82
N ARG A 82 7.23 -4.14 -4.63
CA ARG A 82 6.56 -3.50 -5.77
C ARG A 82 5.12 -3.21 -5.41
N TRP A 83 4.72 -1.96 -5.49
CA TRP A 83 3.33 -1.58 -5.37
C TRP A 83 2.74 -1.32 -6.77
N THR A 84 1.46 -1.66 -6.94
CA THR A 84 0.72 -1.51 -8.20
C THR A 84 -0.69 -1.01 -7.90
N LEU A 85 -1.07 0.09 -8.53
CA LEU A 85 -2.43 0.63 -8.49
C LEU A 85 -3.24 -0.01 -9.61
N LEU A 86 -4.34 -0.64 -9.24
CA LEU A 86 -5.21 -1.39 -10.13
C LEU A 86 -6.62 -0.79 -10.11
N ALA A 87 -7.26 -0.73 -11.27
CA ALA A 87 -8.61 -0.17 -11.39
C ALA A 87 -9.48 -1.00 -12.33
N HIS A 88 -10.79 -0.86 -12.16
CA HIS A 88 -11.77 -1.27 -13.15
C HIS A 88 -12.07 -0.09 -14.08
N ALA A 89 -12.61 -0.35 -15.27
CA ALA A 89 -13.03 0.73 -16.16
C ALA A 89 -14.30 1.40 -15.59
N PRO A 90 -14.45 2.74 -15.71
CA PRO A 90 -13.54 3.67 -16.38
C PRO A 90 -12.30 4.03 -15.55
N ALA A 91 -11.18 4.31 -16.22
CA ALA A 91 -9.96 4.77 -15.57
C ALA A 91 -10.18 6.15 -14.92
N PRO A 92 -9.62 6.40 -13.73
CA PRO A 92 -9.60 7.75 -13.17
C PRO A 92 -8.74 8.69 -14.02
N SER A 93 -8.93 10.00 -13.85
CA SER A 93 -8.17 11.02 -14.59
C SER A 93 -6.66 10.92 -14.31
N GLU A 94 -5.82 11.39 -15.24
CA GLU A 94 -4.36 11.38 -15.07
C GLU A 94 -3.93 12.11 -13.78
N ARG A 95 -4.55 13.25 -13.47
CA ARG A 95 -4.29 14.00 -12.23
C ARG A 95 -4.57 13.17 -10.98
N THR A 96 -5.62 12.37 -10.99
CA THR A 96 -5.94 11.45 -9.89
C THR A 96 -4.90 10.34 -9.80
N ILE A 97 -4.44 9.79 -10.92
CA ILE A 97 -3.40 8.75 -10.95
C ILE A 97 -2.08 9.28 -10.39
N GLU A 98 -1.69 10.51 -10.73
CA GLU A 98 -0.51 11.18 -10.19
C GLU A 98 -0.61 11.37 -8.68
N TRP A 99 -1.74 11.91 -8.20
CA TRP A 99 -1.98 12.05 -6.77
C TRP A 99 -1.90 10.71 -6.03
N LEU A 100 -2.54 9.65 -6.56
CA LEU A 100 -2.46 8.30 -5.97
C LEU A 100 -1.03 7.76 -5.94
N ARG A 101 -0.26 7.98 -7.00
CA ARG A 101 1.15 7.58 -7.07
C ARG A 101 1.98 8.24 -5.98
N ASP A 102 1.73 9.52 -5.71
CA ASP A 102 2.44 10.26 -4.66
C ASP A 102 2.04 9.76 -3.27
N GLN A 103 0.74 9.51 -3.04
CA GLN A 103 0.24 8.95 -1.78
C GLN A 103 0.87 7.58 -1.48
N VAL A 104 0.86 6.65 -2.45
CA VAL A 104 1.48 5.32 -2.25
C VAL A 104 2.99 5.42 -2.13
N SER A 105 3.63 6.33 -2.87
CA SER A 105 5.07 6.54 -2.74
C SER A 105 5.45 7.04 -1.34
N HIS A 106 4.63 7.91 -0.74
CA HIS A 106 4.81 8.36 0.64
C HIS A 106 4.61 7.21 1.62
N LEU A 107 3.50 6.48 1.51
CA LEU A 107 3.21 5.29 2.34
C LEU A 107 4.38 4.30 2.36
N VAL A 108 4.94 3.97 1.19
CA VAL A 108 5.99 2.94 1.09
C VAL A 108 7.36 3.47 1.48
N ASN A 109 7.71 4.71 1.15
CA ASN A 109 9.06 5.23 1.37
C ASN A 109 9.22 5.97 2.70
N VAL A 110 8.15 6.45 3.31
CA VAL A 110 8.19 7.17 4.58
C VAL A 110 7.57 6.28 5.65
N ASP A 111 6.26 6.05 5.57
CA ASP A 111 5.52 5.44 6.68
C ASP A 111 5.97 4.00 6.92
N LEU A 112 6.04 3.19 5.88
CA LEU A 112 6.45 1.80 5.98
C LEU A 112 7.89 1.66 6.49
N ARG A 113 8.78 2.60 6.15
CA ARG A 113 10.17 2.60 6.68
C ARG A 113 10.19 2.96 8.16
N GLN A 114 9.48 4.01 8.53
CA GLN A 114 9.32 4.42 9.93
C GLN A 114 8.70 3.30 10.77
N ALA A 115 7.68 2.62 10.25
CA ALA A 115 7.00 1.49 10.88
C ALA A 115 7.88 0.26 11.10
N LEU A 116 8.94 0.15 10.32
CA LEU A 116 9.91 -0.94 10.44
C LEU A 116 11.15 -0.50 11.20
N GLY A 117 11.22 0.77 11.64
CA GLY A 117 12.32 1.35 12.41
C GLY A 117 13.57 1.67 11.59
N TYR A 118 13.41 1.97 10.29
CA TYR A 118 14.50 2.27 9.35
C TYR A 118 14.39 3.66 8.72
#